data_AF-A0A7S1PVR4-F1
#
_entry.id   AF-A0A7S1PVR4-F1
#
_cell.length_a   1.000
_cell.length_b   1.000
_cell.length_c   1.000
_cell.angle_alpha   90.00
_cell.angle_beta   90.00
_cell.angle_gamma   90.00
#
_symmetry.space_group_name_H-M   'P 1'
#
loop_
_entity.id
_entity.type
_entity.pdbx_description
1 polymer ?
#
loop_
_entity_poly.entity_id
_entity_poly.type
_entity_poly.pdbx_seq_one_letter_code
_entity_poly.pdbx_strand_id
1 'polypeptide(L)'
;VTMSVYQAAVLLHIDRAGVASVAGIAKAIGLEPKQVKPHLASMYLHKVFAMLKRVDENSEKQAAAITTIQDSDRFAVNDGFTHKMRKLKVPAAAAAAGGLLMPTERDIDKDRKIQVDAAIVRIM
;
A
#
# COMPACT_ATOMS: atom_id res chain seq x y z
N VAL A 1 4.09 3.96 -16.34
CA VAL A 1 4.32 4.01 -14.87
C VAL A 1 4.44 2.58 -14.39
N THR A 2 5.45 2.23 -13.60
CA THR A 2 5.56 0.93 -12.94
C THR A 2 5.05 1.04 -11.52
N MET A 3 4.10 0.19 -11.15
CA MET A 3 3.40 0.24 -9.86
C MET A 3 2.99 -1.19 -9.44
N SER A 4 2.67 -1.35 -8.16
CA SER A 4 2.08 -2.58 -7.62
C SER A 4 0.65 -2.78 -8.13
N VAL A 5 0.19 -4.03 -8.17
CA VAL A 5 -1.20 -4.39 -8.54
C VAL A 5 -2.21 -3.66 -7.67
N TYR A 6 -1.97 -3.60 -6.36
CA TYR A 6 -2.87 -2.89 -5.43
C TYR A 6 -2.86 -1.38 -5.65
N GLN A 7 -1.72 -0.78 -6.00
CA GLN A 7 -1.65 0.64 -6.34
C GLN A 7 -2.43 0.94 -7.63
N ALA A 8 -2.35 0.06 -8.63
CA ALA A 8 -3.12 0.19 -9.87
C ALA A 8 -4.64 0.07 -9.64
N ALA A 9 -5.06 -0.89 -8.82
CA ALA A 9 -6.46 -1.10 -8.47
C ALA A 9 -7.08 0.11 -7.76
N VAL A 10 -6.32 0.72 -6.82
CA VAL A 10 -6.74 1.96 -6.13
C VAL A 10 -6.94 3.10 -7.14
N LEU A 11 -5.98 3.32 -8.05
CA LEU A 11 -6.09 4.39 -9.04
C LEU A 11 -7.30 4.20 -9.98
N LEU A 12 -7.53 2.97 -10.45
CA LEU A 12 -8.66 2.65 -11.32
C LEU A 12 -10.00 2.89 -10.60
N HIS A 13 -10.07 2.61 -9.31
CA HIS A 13 -11.28 2.86 -8.53
C HIS A 13 -11.53 4.37 -8.31
N ILE A 14 -10.49 5.14 -8.04
CA ILE A 14 -10.58 6.60 -7.86
C ILE A 14 -10.94 7.28 -9.19
N ASP A 15 -10.40 6.81 -10.32
CA ASP A 15 -10.74 7.32 -11.65
C ASP A 15 -12.23 7.12 -11.98
N ARG A 16 -12.81 5.97 -11.59
CA ARG A 16 -14.25 5.69 -11.79
C ARG A 16 -15.16 6.45 -10.83
N ALA A 17 -14.75 6.60 -9.57
CA ALA A 17 -15.57 7.21 -8.53
C ALA A 17 -15.40 8.74 -8.44
N GLY A 18 -14.33 9.29 -9.03
CA GLY A 18 -13.91 10.69 -8.90
C GLY A 18 -13.35 11.02 -7.51
N VAL A 19 -14.12 10.73 -6.47
CA VAL A 19 -13.76 10.92 -5.05
C VAL A 19 -14.10 9.66 -4.28
N ALA A 20 -13.11 9.04 -3.64
CA ALA A 20 -13.31 7.81 -2.88
C ALA A 20 -12.73 7.89 -1.46
N SER A 21 -13.47 7.39 -0.47
CA SER A 21 -13.01 7.25 0.91
C SER A 21 -12.14 6.01 1.09
N VAL A 22 -11.24 6.00 2.08
CA VAL A 22 -10.42 4.81 2.40
C VAL A 22 -11.28 3.57 2.66
N ALA A 23 -12.39 3.73 3.38
CA ALA A 23 -13.33 2.65 3.63
C ALA A 23 -14.02 2.15 2.35
N GLY A 24 -14.33 3.04 1.40
CA GLY A 24 -14.89 2.67 0.10
C GLY A 24 -13.88 1.91 -0.77
N ILE A 25 -12.62 2.38 -0.79
CA ILE A 25 -11.51 1.75 -1.50
C ILE A 25 -11.22 0.35 -0.93
N ALA A 26 -11.21 0.20 0.40
CA ALA A 26 -10.99 -1.08 1.06
C ALA A 26 -12.07 -2.12 0.68
N LYS A 27 -13.35 -1.71 0.66
CA LYS A 27 -14.46 -2.58 0.25
C LYS A 27 -14.39 -2.97 -1.23
N ALA A 28 -14.06 -2.05 -2.11
CA ALA A 28 -13.98 -2.31 -3.55
C ALA A 28 -12.82 -3.26 -3.93
N ILE A 29 -11.71 -3.19 -3.19
CA ILE A 29 -10.51 -3.99 -3.45
C ILE A 29 -10.54 -5.31 -2.65
N GLY A 30 -11.40 -5.41 -1.63
CA GLY A 30 -11.47 -6.59 -0.76
C GLY A 30 -10.25 -6.71 0.17
N LEU A 31 -9.58 -5.59 0.48
CA LEU A 31 -8.41 -5.55 1.34
C LEU A 31 -8.73 -4.98 2.72
N GLU A 32 -8.00 -5.41 3.75
CA GLU A 32 -8.10 -4.80 5.07
C GLU A 32 -7.62 -3.34 5.00
N PRO A 33 -8.31 -2.38 5.63
CA PRO A 33 -7.94 -0.95 5.57
C PRO A 33 -6.51 -0.69 6.06
N LYS A 34 -5.95 -1.54 6.93
CA LYS A 34 -4.55 -1.46 7.37
C LYS A 34 -3.55 -1.66 6.24
N GLN A 35 -3.86 -2.51 5.27
CA GLN A 35 -2.99 -2.79 4.11
C GLN A 35 -3.14 -1.75 3.01
N VAL A 36 -4.30 -1.10 2.91
CA VAL A 36 -4.58 -0.05 1.92
C VAL A 36 -3.86 1.26 2.27
N LYS A 37 -3.78 1.62 3.56
CA LYS A 37 -3.09 2.83 4.05
C LYS A 37 -1.66 3.01 3.51
N PRO A 38 -0.74 2.03 3.56
CA PRO A 38 0.61 2.20 3.03
C PRO A 38 0.63 2.32 1.49
N HIS A 39 -0.29 1.66 0.78
CA HIS A 39 -0.46 1.86 -0.67
C HIS A 39 -0.93 3.28 -1.00
N LEU A 40 -1.91 3.81 -0.29
CA LEU A 40 -2.35 5.20 -0.44
C LEU A 40 -1.24 6.20 -0.05
N ALA A 41 -0.53 5.94 1.05
CA ALA A 41 0.58 6.77 1.52
C ALA A 41 1.67 6.93 0.46
N SER A 42 2.03 5.84 -0.24
CA SER A 42 3.03 5.89 -1.32
C SER A 42 2.65 6.80 -2.49
N MET A 43 1.35 7.06 -2.69
CA MET A 43 0.81 7.87 -3.79
C MET A 43 0.36 9.28 -3.35
N TYR A 44 0.14 9.47 -2.05
CA TYR A 44 -0.28 10.75 -1.45
C TYR A 44 0.88 11.52 -0.81
N LEU A 45 1.66 10.87 0.07
CA LEU A 45 2.70 11.53 0.87
C LEU A 45 4.02 11.74 0.11
N HIS A 46 4.18 11.11 -1.06
CA HIS A 46 5.43 11.20 -1.80
C HIS A 46 5.53 12.54 -2.55
N LYS A 47 6.41 13.44 -2.08
CA LYS A 47 6.61 14.80 -2.61
C LYS A 47 6.78 14.88 -4.14
N VAL A 48 7.36 13.85 -4.75
CA VAL A 48 7.64 13.79 -6.20
C VAL A 48 6.55 13.06 -6.99
N PHE A 49 5.74 12.22 -6.33
CA PHE A 49 4.74 11.35 -6.97
C PHE A 49 3.35 11.50 -6.32
N ALA A 50 2.95 12.75 -6.04
CA ALA A 50 1.63 13.07 -5.51
C ALA A 50 0.57 12.92 -6.63
N MET A 51 0.23 11.67 -6.96
CA MET A 51 -0.81 11.33 -7.93
C MET A 51 -2.21 11.48 -7.33
N LEU A 52 -2.31 11.41 -6.00
CA LEU A 52 -3.55 11.58 -5.25
C LEU A 52 -3.53 12.90 -4.47
N LYS A 53 -4.68 13.57 -4.41
CA LYS A 53 -4.97 14.68 -3.52
C LYS A 53 -6.04 14.25 -2.54
N ARG A 54 -5.89 14.64 -1.28
CA ARG A 54 -6.96 14.52 -0.29
C ARG A 54 -7.97 15.64 -0.49
N VAL A 55 -9.25 15.30 -0.47
CA VAL A 55 -10.37 16.23 -0.57
C VAL A 55 -11.14 16.15 0.75
N ASP A 56 -11.27 17.26 1.48
CA ASP A 56 -12.17 17.34 2.63
C ASP A 56 -13.52 17.91 2.19
N GLU A 57 -14.61 17.47 2.83
CA GLU A 57 -16.01 17.72 2.41
C GLU A 57 -16.42 19.20 2.32
N ASN A 58 -15.63 20.15 2.84
CA ASN A 58 -15.98 21.57 2.93
C ASN A 58 -15.06 22.54 2.18
N SER A 59 -14.06 22.06 1.44
CA SER A 59 -13.23 22.95 0.63
C SER A 59 -12.50 22.17 -0.46
N GLU A 60 -12.61 22.65 -1.70
CA GLU A 60 -11.75 22.31 -2.85
C GLU A 60 -10.25 22.63 -2.62
N LYS A 61 -9.83 22.83 -1.36
CA LYS A 61 -8.46 23.14 -0.98
C LYS A 61 -7.79 21.88 -0.45
N GLN A 62 -6.58 21.65 -0.95
CA GLN A 62 -5.66 20.63 -0.48
C GLN A 62 -5.61 20.68 1.05
N ALA A 63 -6.10 19.63 1.71
CA ALA A 63 -5.84 19.44 3.13
C ALA A 63 -4.32 19.34 3.32
N ALA A 64 -3.80 19.92 4.41
CA ALA A 64 -2.38 19.84 4.74
C ALA A 64 -1.91 18.38 4.67
N ALA A 65 -0.65 18.15 4.27
CA ALA A 65 -0.09 16.81 4.18
C ALA A 65 0.02 16.18 5.59
N ILE A 66 -1.06 15.55 6.06
CA ILE A 66 -1.09 14.83 7.32
C ILE A 66 -0.35 13.50 7.11
N THR A 67 0.64 13.23 7.95
CA THR A 67 1.45 12.01 7.95
C THR A 67 0.63 10.73 8.18
N THR A 68 -0.53 10.87 8.81
CA THR A 68 -1.41 9.76 9.22
C THR A 68 -2.73 9.79 8.44
N ILE A 69 -3.00 8.74 7.67
CA ILE A 69 -4.24 8.56 6.91
C ILE A 69 -5.33 7.98 7.83
N GLN A 70 -6.45 8.70 7.95
CA GLN A 70 -7.64 8.27 8.68
C GLN A 70 -8.64 7.58 7.75
N ASP A 71 -9.54 6.78 8.31
CA ASP A 71 -10.46 5.95 7.50
C ASP A 71 -11.56 6.77 6.80
N SER A 72 -11.83 7.97 7.33
CA SER A 72 -12.78 8.95 6.78
C SER A 72 -12.20 9.78 5.63
N ASP A 73 -10.90 9.69 5.38
CA ASP A 73 -10.23 10.56 4.40
C ASP A 73 -10.67 10.19 2.98
N ARG A 74 -11.00 11.21 2.18
CA ARG A 74 -11.36 11.05 0.77
C ARG A 74 -10.21 11.47 -0.13
N PHE A 75 -9.98 10.71 -1.19
CA PHE A 75 -8.92 10.93 -2.16
C PHE A 75 -9.50 11.10 -3.57
N ALA A 76 -8.89 12.00 -4.33
CA ALA A 76 -9.15 12.26 -5.75
C ALA A 76 -7.84 12.25 -6.55
N VAL A 77 -7.94 12.10 -7.87
CA VAL A 77 -6.78 12.18 -8.79
C VAL A 77 -6.25 13.62 -8.83
N ASN A 78 -4.93 13.78 -8.90
CA ASN A 78 -4.30 15.08 -9.05
C ASN A 78 -4.13 15.47 -10.53
N ASP A 79 -5.02 16.34 -11.04
CA ASP A 79 -4.95 16.85 -12.42
C ASP A 79 -3.73 17.74 -12.71
N GLY A 80 -3.07 18.24 -11.67
CA GLY A 80 -1.86 19.08 -11.77
C GLY A 80 -0.56 18.29 -11.76
N PHE A 81 -0.61 16.95 -11.86
CA PHE A 81 0.59 16.13 -11.81
C PHE A 81 1.43 16.27 -13.07
N THR A 82 2.44 17.15 -13.04
CA THR A 82 3.43 17.31 -14.12
C THR A 82 4.77 16.76 -13.69
N HIS A 83 5.23 15.68 -14.34
CA HIS A 83 6.54 15.12 -14.06
C HIS A 83 7.37 15.01 -15.35
N LYS A 84 8.64 15.47 -15.31
CA LYS A 84 9.52 15.54 -16.50
C LYS A 84 9.96 14.17 -17.04
N MET A 85 10.01 13.14 -16.18
CA MET A 85 10.37 11.77 -16.56
C MET A 85 9.18 10.96 -17.12
N ARG A 86 9.38 10.22 -18.22
CA ARG A 86 8.36 9.41 -18.91
C ARG A 86 8.13 8.01 -18.30
N LYS A 87 9.10 7.48 -17.54
CA LYS A 87 9.03 6.16 -16.87
C LYS A 87 9.12 6.31 -15.35
N LEU A 88 7.98 6.62 -14.74
CA LEU A 88 7.88 6.77 -13.29
C LEU A 88 7.74 5.39 -12.64
N LYS A 89 8.56 5.12 -11.63
CA LYS A 89 8.40 3.98 -10.72
C LYS A 89 7.79 4.51 -9.43
N VAL A 90 6.52 4.16 -9.19
CA VAL A 90 5.91 4.44 -7.89
C VAL A 90 6.60 3.53 -6.89
N PRO A 91 7.18 4.05 -5.79
CA PRO A 91 7.77 3.20 -4.78
C PRO A 91 6.68 2.24 -4.30
N ALA A 92 6.96 0.95 -4.37
CA ALA A 92 6.09 -0.04 -3.77
C ALA A 92 5.93 0.37 -2.30
N ALA A 93 4.70 0.45 -1.83
CA ALA A 93 4.47 0.59 -0.41
C ALA A 93 5.31 -0.48 0.27
N ALA A 94 6.25 -0.06 1.11
CA ALA A 94 6.99 -1.02 1.91
C ALA A 94 5.91 -1.80 2.67
N ALA A 95 5.68 -3.06 2.26
CA ALA A 95 4.90 -3.97 3.07
C ALA A 95 5.57 -3.88 4.43
N ALA A 96 4.86 -3.32 5.41
CA ALA A 96 5.44 -2.98 6.71
C ALA A 96 6.32 -4.17 7.12
N ALA A 97 7.61 -3.90 7.23
CA ALA A 97 8.68 -4.89 7.17
C ALA A 97 8.59 -5.99 8.25
N GLY A 98 7.60 -5.93 9.15
CA GLY A 98 7.34 -6.95 10.15
C GLY A 98 6.66 -8.22 9.64
N GLY A 99 5.97 -8.21 8.49
CA GLY A 99 5.16 -9.38 8.07
C GLY A 99 5.84 -10.37 7.12
N LEU A 100 6.77 -9.91 6.28
CA LEU A 100 7.36 -10.69 5.18
C LEU A 100 8.85 -11.02 5.39
N LEU A 101 9.54 -10.31 6.30
CA LEU A 101 10.98 -10.50 6.55
C LEU A 101 11.28 -11.27 7.84
N MET A 102 10.29 -11.44 8.72
CA MET A 102 10.41 -12.42 9.79
C MET A 102 9.88 -13.73 9.23
N PRO A 103 10.73 -14.75 8.97
CA PRO A 103 10.21 -16.11 8.88
C PRO A 103 9.32 -16.30 10.10
N THR A 104 8.03 -16.53 9.86
CA THR A 104 7.06 -16.80 10.92
C THR A 104 7.70 -17.83 11.82
N GLU A 105 7.86 -17.58 13.13
CA GLU A 105 8.65 -18.44 14.03
C GLU A 105 8.32 -19.94 13.87
N ARG A 106 7.06 -20.21 13.50
CA ARG A 106 6.50 -21.50 13.11
C ARG A 106 7.24 -22.22 11.97
N ASP A 107 7.78 -21.50 11.00
CA ASP A 107 8.50 -22.07 9.86
C ASP A 107 9.94 -22.42 10.23
N ILE A 108 10.56 -21.64 11.14
CA ILE A 108 11.88 -21.97 11.71
C ILE A 108 11.80 -23.29 12.49
N ASP A 109 10.77 -23.47 13.31
CA ASP A 109 10.63 -24.70 14.11
C ASP A 109 10.28 -25.92 13.26
N LYS A 110 9.52 -25.74 12.17
CA LYS A 110 9.26 -26.82 11.19
C LYS A 110 10.55 -27.22 10.48
N ASP A 111 11.35 -26.25 10.03
CA ASP A 111 12.60 -26.52 9.34
C ASP A 111 13.61 -27.20 10.27
N ARG A 112 13.71 -26.74 11.53
CA ARG A 112 14.55 -27.37 12.55
C ARG A 112 14.13 -28.81 12.82
N LYS A 113 12.82 -29.08 12.92
CA LYS A 113 12.33 -30.45 13.14
C LYS A 113 12.75 -31.40 12.02
N ILE A 114 12.58 -30.99 10.76
CA ILE A 114 12.98 -31.80 9.60
C ILE A 114 14.50 -32.05 9.60
N GLN A 115 15.30 -31.02 9.94
CA GLN A 115 16.75 -31.16 10.03
C GLN A 115 17.19 -32.12 11.14
N VAL A 116 16.54 -32.05 12.31
CA VAL A 116 16.82 -32.95 13.44
C VAL A 116 16.44 -34.40 13.11
N ASP A 117 15.26 -34.63 12.54
CA ASP A 117 14.82 -35.98 12.15
C ASP A 117 15.78 -36.58 11.11
N ALA A 118 16.20 -35.79 10.11
CA ALA A 118 17.18 -36.22 9.12
C ALA A 118 18.57 -36.54 9.72
N ALA A 119 18.99 -35.80 10.76
CA ALA A 119 20.25 -36.04 11.44
C ALA A 119 20.21 -37.31 12.29
N ILE A 120 19.08 -37.58 12.97
CA ILE A 120 18.87 -38.81 13.76
C ILE A 120 18.96 -40.04 12.85
N VAL A 121 18.25 -40.04 11.72
CA VAL A 121 18.28 -41.15 10.73
C VAL A 121 19.67 -41.36 10.14
N ARG A 122 20.51 -40.33 10.09
CA ARG A 122 21.88 -40.44 9.56
C ARG A 122 22.88 -41.00 10.57
N ILE A 123 22.57 -40.91 11.87
CA ILE A 123 23.42 -41.40 12.97
C ILE A 123 23.02 -42.82 13.38
N MET A 124 21.73 -43.15 13.34
CA MET A 124 21.23 -44.52 13.48
C MET A 124 21.64 -45.39 12.30
#